data_AF-A0A2H0HSN3-F1
#
_entry.id   AF-A0A2H0HSN3-F1
#
_cell.length_a   1.000
_cell.length_b   1.000
_cell.length_c   1.000
_cell.angle_alpha   90.00
_cell.angle_beta   90.00
_cell.angle_gamma   90.00
#
_symmetry.space_group_name_H-M   'P 1'
#
loop_
_entity.id
_entity.type
_entity.pdbx_description
1 polymer ?
#
loop_
_entity_poly.entity_id
_entity_poly.type
_entity_poly.pdbx_seq_one_letter_code
_entity_poly.pdbx_strand_id
1 'polypeptide(L)'
;MACAPKGPTPEQLAQRAAAAKAQQMAAQYDAAVAREDFALAQILGNIVLVQYPDSTAATRIHPLYPQIIERAAQQRDRKRQADLWTYHAVPSKSGPGTVYTGFIWAVDAPDSHEPSIRLVLRNHPEWGLSAYLLLDRTRRPGALVDSSAPDIGAARASQTAAAAGAGPYLCPEPACNITIRFDDGAAQTFTAYEPDERGTGALFIEDYAVLTAAIDAAQWMAIDMPTAAGIRELRLEVAGYAAQRLMPASAP
;
A
#
# COMPACT_ATOMS: atom_id res chain seq x y z
N MET A 1 7.50 -1.95 -77.13
CA MET A 1 7.89 -0.88 -76.18
C MET A 1 7.31 -1.25 -74.83
N ALA A 2 8.16 -1.53 -73.84
CA ALA A 2 7.73 -1.89 -72.49
C ALA A 2 7.54 -0.59 -71.67
N CYS A 3 6.37 -0.42 -71.06
CA CYS A 3 6.11 0.68 -70.13
C CYS A 3 6.99 0.53 -68.89
N ALA A 4 7.78 1.55 -68.57
CA ALA A 4 8.52 1.62 -67.31
C ALA A 4 7.53 1.57 -66.12
N PRO A 5 7.84 0.87 -65.02
CA PRO A 5 6.94 0.83 -63.88
C PRO A 5 6.81 2.24 -63.28
N LYS A 6 5.57 2.73 -63.14
CA LYS A 6 5.27 3.96 -62.38
C LYS A 6 5.85 3.81 -60.97
N GLY A 7 6.60 4.81 -60.53
CA GLY A 7 7.07 4.90 -59.15
C GLY A 7 5.91 4.90 -58.13
N PRO A 8 6.21 4.75 -56.83
CA PRO A 8 5.19 4.63 -55.81
C PRO A 8 4.32 5.90 -55.72
N THR A 9 3.02 5.72 -55.49
CA THR A 9 2.08 6.83 -55.30
C THR A 9 2.31 7.53 -53.96
N PRO A 10 1.87 8.79 -53.78
CA PRO A 10 1.92 9.49 -52.49
C PRO A 10 1.26 8.71 -51.35
N GLU A 11 0.17 8.01 -51.64
CA GLU A 11 -0.52 7.13 -50.70
C GLU A 11 0.36 5.95 -50.26
N GLN A 12 1.05 5.29 -51.21
CA GLN A 12 1.99 4.21 -50.90
C GLN A 12 3.17 4.70 -50.06
N LEU A 13 3.66 5.92 -50.29
CA LEU A 13 4.70 6.54 -49.47
C LEU A 13 4.20 6.82 -48.03
N ALA A 14 2.99 7.34 -47.88
CA ALA A 14 2.37 7.58 -46.58
C ALA A 14 2.15 6.27 -45.80
N GLN A 15 1.67 5.22 -46.46
CA GLN A 15 1.50 3.88 -45.88
C GLN A 15 2.83 3.29 -45.40
N ARG A 16 3.91 3.42 -46.20
CA ARG A 16 5.25 2.97 -45.80
C ARG A 16 5.78 3.74 -44.59
N ALA A 17 5.55 5.05 -44.54
CA ALA A 17 5.95 5.87 -43.39
C ALA A 17 5.16 5.52 -42.13
N ALA A 18 3.86 5.27 -42.24
CA ALA A 18 3.02 4.80 -41.14
C ALA A 18 3.47 3.42 -40.64
N ALA A 19 3.77 2.49 -41.55
CA ALA A 19 4.29 1.17 -41.19
C ALA A 19 5.64 1.24 -40.47
N ALA A 20 6.54 2.12 -40.91
CA ALA A 20 7.83 2.35 -40.24
C ALA A 20 7.66 2.90 -38.82
N LYS A 21 6.75 3.87 -38.63
CA LYS A 21 6.42 4.42 -37.30
C LYS A 21 5.78 3.37 -36.39
N ALA A 22 4.84 2.58 -36.91
CA ALA A 22 4.22 1.47 -36.19
C ALA A 22 5.28 0.46 -35.71
N GLN A 23 6.22 0.11 -36.59
CA GLN A 23 7.31 -0.81 -36.26
C GLN A 23 8.28 -0.24 -35.21
N GLN A 24 8.59 1.06 -35.28
CA GLN A 24 9.42 1.72 -34.26
C GLN A 24 8.76 1.68 -32.88
N MET A 25 7.45 1.98 -32.79
CA MET A 25 6.70 1.91 -31.53
C MET A 25 6.58 0.47 -31.03
N ALA A 26 6.37 -0.49 -31.93
CA ALA A 26 6.34 -1.91 -31.59
C ALA A 26 7.68 -2.40 -31.03
N ALA A 27 8.81 -1.94 -31.56
CA ALA A 27 10.12 -2.27 -31.02
C ALA A 27 10.32 -1.73 -29.59
N GLN A 28 9.81 -0.52 -29.30
CA GLN A 28 9.83 0.03 -27.94
C GLN A 28 8.90 -0.75 -27.00
N TYR A 29 7.72 -1.15 -27.49
CA TYR A 29 6.81 -2.04 -26.77
C TYR A 29 7.50 -3.37 -26.43
N ASP A 30 8.15 -4.01 -27.40
CA ASP A 30 8.83 -5.29 -27.20
C ASP A 30 9.98 -5.14 -26.18
N ALA A 31 10.72 -4.03 -26.24
CA ALA A 31 11.75 -3.69 -25.25
C ALA A 31 11.16 -3.48 -23.86
N ALA A 32 9.99 -2.81 -23.75
CA ALA A 32 9.28 -2.62 -22.48
C ALA A 32 8.77 -3.95 -21.89
N VAL A 33 8.26 -4.86 -22.73
CA VAL A 33 7.86 -6.21 -22.30
C VAL A 33 9.07 -7.01 -21.81
N ALA A 34 10.20 -6.96 -22.54
CA ALA A 34 11.42 -7.69 -22.19
C ALA A 34 12.03 -7.27 -20.84
N ARG A 35 11.89 -5.98 -20.47
CA ARG A 35 12.31 -5.45 -19.16
C ARG A 35 11.21 -5.51 -18.10
N GLU A 36 10.09 -6.17 -18.40
CA GLU A 36 8.90 -6.25 -17.55
C GLU A 36 8.33 -4.88 -17.12
N ASP A 37 8.52 -3.83 -17.92
CA ASP A 37 7.87 -2.54 -17.70
C ASP A 37 6.51 -2.56 -18.38
N PHE A 38 5.56 -3.26 -17.76
CA PHE A 38 4.24 -3.47 -18.35
C PHE A 38 3.42 -2.18 -18.38
N ALA A 39 3.69 -1.21 -17.51
CA ALA A 39 3.09 0.12 -17.57
C ALA A 39 3.47 0.85 -18.87
N LEU A 40 4.76 0.87 -19.22
CA LEU A 40 5.21 1.45 -20.49
C LEU A 40 4.74 0.62 -21.69
N ALA A 41 4.79 -0.72 -21.60
CA ALA A 41 4.29 -1.59 -22.66
C ALA A 41 2.79 -1.37 -22.92
N GLN A 42 1.98 -1.14 -21.88
CA GLN A 42 0.57 -0.81 -22.04
C GLN A 42 0.39 0.47 -22.85
N ILE A 43 1.12 1.55 -22.51
CA ILE A 43 1.04 2.83 -23.22
C ILE A 43 1.44 2.68 -24.70
N LEU A 44 2.58 2.03 -24.97
CA LEU A 44 3.11 1.85 -26.32
C LEU A 44 2.24 0.92 -27.16
N GLY A 45 1.75 -0.18 -26.57
CA GLY A 45 0.82 -1.10 -27.22
C GLY A 45 -0.48 -0.41 -27.61
N ASN A 46 -1.05 0.43 -26.72
CA ASN A 46 -2.23 1.23 -27.05
C ASN A 46 -1.99 2.15 -28.25
N ILE A 47 -0.84 2.83 -28.28
CA ILE A 47 -0.48 3.73 -29.39
C ILE A 47 -0.43 2.94 -30.70
N VAL A 48 0.19 1.76 -30.73
CA VAL A 48 0.25 0.93 -31.94
C VAL A 48 -1.15 0.51 -32.39
N LEU A 49 -1.98 0.03 -31.48
CA LEU A 49 -3.32 -0.48 -31.79
C LEU A 49 -4.30 0.61 -32.23
N VAL A 50 -4.21 1.81 -31.64
CA VAL A 50 -5.13 2.92 -31.92
C VAL A 50 -4.68 3.76 -33.11
N GLN A 51 -3.39 4.09 -33.20
CA GLN A 51 -2.89 4.98 -34.26
C GLN A 51 -2.52 4.24 -35.55
N TYR A 52 -2.23 2.94 -35.47
CA TYR A 52 -1.78 2.12 -36.61
C TYR A 52 -2.52 0.77 -36.68
N PRO A 53 -3.87 0.75 -36.68
CA PRO A 53 -4.66 -0.47 -36.55
C PRO A 53 -4.42 -1.50 -37.67
N ASP A 54 -4.14 -1.04 -38.89
CA ASP A 54 -3.93 -1.91 -40.07
C ASP A 54 -2.47 -2.38 -40.23
N SER A 55 -1.59 -2.04 -39.27
CA SER A 55 -0.17 -2.42 -39.35
C SER A 55 0.07 -3.87 -38.93
N THR A 56 1.09 -4.51 -39.50
CA THR A 56 1.55 -5.85 -39.06
C THR A 56 1.90 -5.88 -37.57
N ALA A 57 2.41 -4.78 -37.04
CA ALA A 57 2.67 -4.60 -35.61
C ALA A 57 1.39 -4.70 -34.77
N ALA A 58 0.33 -4.00 -35.18
CA ALA A 58 -0.96 -4.07 -34.50
C ALA A 58 -1.55 -5.48 -34.55
N THR A 59 -1.50 -6.17 -35.69
CA THR A 59 -1.96 -7.57 -35.80
C THR A 59 -1.24 -8.50 -34.81
N ARG A 60 0.06 -8.30 -34.60
CA ARG A 60 0.86 -9.10 -33.66
C ARG A 60 0.58 -8.76 -32.19
N ILE A 61 0.44 -7.46 -31.87
CA ILE A 61 0.27 -6.99 -30.49
C ILE A 61 -1.15 -7.23 -29.98
N HIS A 62 -2.17 -7.10 -30.84
CA HIS A 62 -3.58 -7.17 -30.46
C HIS A 62 -3.95 -8.39 -29.58
N PRO A 63 -3.59 -9.65 -29.93
CA PRO A 63 -3.94 -10.81 -29.10
C PRO A 63 -3.17 -10.88 -27.78
N LEU A 64 -2.01 -10.22 -27.66
CA LEU A 64 -1.16 -10.23 -26.46
C LEU A 64 -1.51 -9.09 -25.51
N TYR A 65 -2.09 -8.02 -26.04
CA TYR A 65 -2.31 -6.77 -25.31
C TYR A 65 -3.21 -6.91 -24.05
N PRO A 66 -4.25 -7.77 -24.00
CA PRO A 66 -4.99 -8.00 -22.76
C PRO A 66 -4.10 -8.45 -21.59
N GLN A 67 -3.15 -9.35 -21.83
CA GLN A 67 -2.22 -9.80 -20.80
C GLN A 67 -1.28 -8.68 -20.34
N ILE A 68 -0.91 -7.76 -21.23
CA ILE A 68 -0.12 -6.58 -20.87
C ILE A 68 -0.92 -5.64 -19.96
N ILE A 69 -2.20 -5.43 -20.23
CA ILE A 69 -3.08 -4.62 -19.37
C ILE A 69 -3.17 -5.24 -17.97
N GLU A 70 -3.40 -6.54 -17.88
CA GLU A 70 -3.47 -7.27 -16.61
C GLU A 70 -2.16 -7.18 -15.82
N ARG A 71 -1.02 -7.43 -16.46
CA ARG A 71 0.29 -7.32 -15.81
C ARG A 71 0.62 -5.90 -15.38
N ALA A 72 0.27 -4.91 -16.20
CA ALA A 72 0.43 -3.50 -15.85
C ALA A 72 -0.46 -3.12 -14.66
N ALA A 73 -1.68 -3.65 -14.58
CA ALA A 73 -2.57 -3.47 -13.43
C ALA A 73 -1.97 -4.12 -12.18
N GLN A 74 -1.51 -5.37 -12.24
CA GLN A 74 -0.85 -6.06 -11.14
C GLN A 74 0.38 -5.30 -10.64
N GLN A 75 1.20 -4.74 -11.52
CA GLN A 75 2.35 -3.93 -11.13
C GLN A 75 1.96 -2.64 -10.41
N ARG A 76 0.95 -1.95 -10.94
CA ARG A 76 0.40 -0.75 -10.28
C ARG A 76 -0.18 -1.08 -8.92
N ASP A 77 -0.93 -2.17 -8.81
CA ASP A 77 -1.55 -2.61 -7.57
C ASP A 77 -0.50 -3.01 -6.54
N ARG A 78 0.51 -3.78 -6.93
CA ARG A 78 1.65 -4.13 -6.06
C ARG A 78 2.36 -2.89 -5.54
N LYS A 79 2.59 -1.89 -6.42
CA LYS A 79 3.21 -0.62 -6.01
C LYS A 79 2.29 0.16 -5.06
N ARG A 80 1.00 0.30 -5.39
CA ARG A 80 -0.01 0.95 -4.54
C ARG A 80 0.01 0.35 -3.13
N GLN A 81 -0.05 -0.97 -3.04
CA GLN A 81 -0.07 -1.71 -1.77
C GLN A 81 1.22 -1.50 -0.97
N ALA A 82 2.38 -1.59 -1.62
CA ALA A 82 3.65 -1.30 -0.96
C ALA A 82 3.72 0.15 -0.44
N ASP A 83 3.14 1.11 -1.16
CA ASP A 83 3.10 2.53 -0.79
C ASP A 83 2.14 2.82 0.39
N LEU A 84 1.26 1.89 0.77
CA LEU A 84 0.43 2.02 1.98
C LEU A 84 1.23 1.88 3.27
N TRP A 85 2.37 1.18 3.20
CA TRP A 85 3.22 0.89 4.35
C TRP A 85 4.34 1.92 4.49
N THR A 86 4.45 2.51 5.68
CA THR A 86 5.60 3.35 6.05
C THR A 86 6.56 2.56 6.92
N TYR A 87 7.86 2.63 6.63
CA TYR A 87 8.91 2.00 7.42
C TYR A 87 9.95 3.00 7.89
N HIS A 88 10.38 2.87 9.13
CA HIS A 88 11.44 3.64 9.76
C HIS A 88 12.47 2.73 10.40
N ALA A 89 13.73 3.17 10.37
CA ALA A 89 14.84 2.57 11.10
C ALA A 89 15.55 3.69 11.85
N VAL A 90 15.44 3.71 13.17
CA VAL A 90 15.94 4.81 14.01
C VAL A 90 16.86 4.25 15.09
N PRO A 91 18.02 4.86 15.36
CA PRO A 91 18.86 4.45 16.50
C PRO A 91 18.05 4.42 17.80
N SER A 92 18.24 3.38 18.62
CA SER A 92 17.60 3.30 19.93
C SER A 92 18.05 4.48 20.80
N LYS A 93 17.10 5.02 21.59
CA LYS A 93 17.39 6.11 22.53
C LYS A 93 17.88 5.61 23.89
N SER A 94 17.57 4.36 24.24
CA SER A 94 17.87 3.77 25.55
C SER A 94 19.14 2.90 25.55
N GLY A 95 19.74 2.63 24.39
CA GLY A 95 20.88 1.73 24.31
C GLY A 95 21.38 1.49 22.89
N PRO A 96 22.31 0.52 22.69
CA PRO A 96 22.76 0.14 21.36
C PRO A 96 21.63 -0.51 20.55
N GLY A 97 21.75 -0.40 19.21
CA GLY A 97 20.82 -1.03 18.27
C GLY A 97 19.89 -0.04 17.57
N THR A 98 19.02 -0.59 16.73
CA THR A 98 18.11 0.15 15.87
C THR A 98 16.69 -0.32 16.13
N VAL A 99 15.77 0.62 16.30
CA VAL A 99 14.33 0.38 16.34
C VAL A 99 13.83 0.41 14.91
N TYR A 100 13.26 -0.71 14.46
CA TYR A 100 12.57 -0.80 13.18
C TYR A 100 11.07 -0.72 13.41
N THR A 101 10.40 0.15 12.67
CA THR A 101 8.95 0.36 12.78
C THR A 101 8.35 0.32 11.40
N GLY A 102 7.24 -0.38 11.25
CA GLY A 102 6.41 -0.45 10.07
C GLY A 102 4.98 -0.12 10.49
N PHE A 103 4.30 0.76 9.77
CA PHE A 103 2.90 1.06 10.08
C PHE A 103 2.05 1.27 8.84
N ILE A 104 0.76 1.01 9.01
CA ILE A 104 -0.27 1.19 8.00
C ILE A 104 -1.54 1.75 8.66
N TRP A 105 -2.27 2.58 7.93
CA TRP A 105 -3.49 3.22 8.40
C TRP A 105 -4.72 2.34 8.15
N ALA A 106 -5.67 2.41 9.07
CA ALA A 106 -7.03 1.99 8.77
C ALA A 106 -7.66 2.92 7.74
N VAL A 107 -8.48 2.33 6.87
CA VAL A 107 -9.32 3.05 5.93
C VAL A 107 -10.43 3.71 6.72
N ASP A 108 -10.42 5.04 6.75
CA ASP A 108 -11.49 5.82 7.36
C ASP A 108 -12.72 5.80 6.45
N ALA A 109 -13.92 5.68 7.04
CA ALA A 109 -15.15 5.93 6.28
C ALA A 109 -15.16 7.41 5.82
N PRO A 110 -15.69 7.72 4.61
CA PRO A 110 -15.63 9.07 4.03
C PRO A 110 -16.15 10.18 4.95
N ASP A 111 -17.10 9.86 5.84
CA ASP A 111 -17.73 10.79 6.78
C ASP A 111 -17.46 10.40 8.26
N SER A 112 -16.45 9.58 8.53
CA SER A 112 -16.08 9.28 9.91
C SER A 112 -15.64 10.55 10.61
N HIS A 113 -16.07 10.75 11.86
CA HIS A 113 -15.51 11.78 12.75
C HIS A 113 -14.64 11.16 13.85
N GLU A 114 -14.40 9.85 13.77
CA GLU A 114 -13.60 9.12 14.73
C GLU A 114 -12.11 9.35 14.43
N PRO A 115 -11.24 9.41 15.46
CA PRO A 115 -9.83 9.58 15.20
C PRO A 115 -9.27 8.39 14.41
N SER A 116 -8.35 8.67 13.50
CA SER A 116 -7.71 7.67 12.65
C SER A 116 -6.89 6.71 13.51
N ILE A 117 -6.89 5.43 13.12
CA ILE A 117 -6.11 4.39 13.79
C ILE A 117 -5.07 3.86 12.80
N ARG A 118 -3.87 3.58 13.30
CA ARG A 118 -2.85 2.83 12.54
C ARG A 118 -2.44 1.57 13.28
N LEU A 119 -2.20 0.51 12.53
CA LEU A 119 -1.46 -0.65 13.01
C LEU A 119 0.03 -0.33 12.96
N VAL A 120 0.72 -0.56 14.07
CA VAL A 120 2.16 -0.40 14.20
C VAL A 120 2.80 -1.75 14.53
N LEU A 121 3.78 -2.14 13.73
CA LEU A 121 4.65 -3.29 13.94
C LEU A 121 6.03 -2.76 14.26
N ARG A 122 6.62 -3.20 15.37
CA ARG A 122 7.90 -2.67 15.84
C ARG A 122 8.82 -3.79 16.29
N ASN A 123 10.07 -3.70 15.88
CA ASN A 123 11.19 -4.47 16.39
C ASN A 123 12.04 -3.53 17.26
N HIS A 124 11.99 -3.73 18.58
CA HIS A 124 12.76 -2.95 19.55
C HIS A 124 13.91 -3.80 20.12
N PRO A 125 15.15 -3.29 20.22
CA PRO A 125 16.29 -4.09 20.66
C PRO A 125 16.15 -4.60 22.10
N GLU A 126 15.45 -3.88 22.97
CA GLU A 126 15.27 -4.27 24.39
C GLU A 126 13.95 -5.00 24.65
N TRP A 127 12.90 -4.73 23.85
CA TRP A 127 11.55 -5.22 24.11
C TRP A 127 11.09 -6.28 23.12
N GLY A 128 11.91 -6.58 22.11
CA GLY A 128 11.57 -7.51 21.05
C GLY A 128 10.49 -6.97 20.11
N LEU A 129 9.74 -7.91 19.53
CA LEU A 129 8.70 -7.63 18.55
C LEU A 129 7.39 -7.27 19.25
N SER A 130 6.74 -6.22 18.75
CA SER A 130 5.44 -5.76 19.27
C SER A 130 4.52 -5.34 18.13
N ALA A 131 3.24 -5.65 18.25
CA ALA A 131 2.18 -5.14 17.38
C ALA A 131 1.16 -4.39 18.23
N TYR A 132 0.73 -3.21 17.78
CA TYR A 132 -0.27 -2.44 18.49
C TYR A 132 -1.04 -1.51 17.55
N LEU A 133 -2.30 -1.24 17.89
CA LEU A 133 -3.09 -0.18 17.28
C LEU A 133 -2.79 1.13 18.01
N LEU A 134 -2.53 2.20 17.26
CA LEU A 134 -2.33 3.53 17.81
C LEU A 134 -3.42 4.47 17.33
N LEU A 135 -4.11 5.12 18.26
CA LEU A 135 -5.05 6.20 17.97
C LEU A 135 -4.29 7.49 17.67
N ASP A 136 -4.48 8.06 16.49
CA ASP A 136 -4.01 9.39 16.15
C ASP A 136 -5.15 10.41 16.26
N ARG A 137 -5.10 11.24 17.30
CA ARG A 137 -6.07 12.32 17.53
C ARG A 137 -5.77 13.59 16.73
N THR A 138 -4.61 13.67 16.08
CA THR A 138 -4.15 14.84 15.35
C THR A 138 -4.54 14.80 13.88
N ARG A 139 -4.77 13.60 13.32
CA ARG A 139 -5.30 13.43 11.98
C ARG A 139 -6.80 13.68 11.97
N ARG A 140 -7.25 14.72 11.26
CA ARG A 140 -8.68 14.91 10.99
C ARG A 140 -9.13 13.89 9.94
N PRO A 141 -10.27 13.22 10.15
CA PRO A 141 -10.90 12.41 9.12
C PRO A 141 -11.18 13.26 7.87
N GLY A 142 -10.93 12.69 6.69
CA GLY A 142 -11.17 13.38 5.41
C GLY A 142 -10.11 14.43 5.01
N ALA A 143 -9.03 14.62 5.77
CA ALA A 143 -7.90 15.43 5.30
C ALA A 143 -7.16 14.68 4.19
N LEU A 144 -7.20 15.22 2.97
CA LEU A 144 -6.40 14.79 1.83
C LEU A 144 -4.94 14.61 2.28
N VAL A 145 -4.37 13.44 1.95
CA VAL A 145 -2.95 13.12 2.18
C VAL A 145 -2.09 14.08 1.38
N ASP A 146 -1.63 15.16 2.03
CA ASP A 146 -0.50 15.92 1.54
C ASP A 146 0.77 15.36 2.18
N SER A 147 1.70 14.92 1.34
CA SER A 147 2.88 14.13 1.71
C SER A 147 4.00 15.00 2.28
N SER A 148 3.67 15.89 3.22
CA SER A 148 4.61 16.82 3.84
C SER A 148 4.37 16.86 5.35
N ALA A 149 5.13 16.08 6.11
CA ALA A 149 5.23 16.28 7.55
C ALA A 149 6.00 17.58 7.83
N PRO A 150 5.46 18.55 8.61
CA PRO A 150 6.28 19.63 9.14
C PRO A 150 6.95 19.22 10.44
N ASP A 151 8.19 19.71 10.61
CA ASP A 151 8.99 19.63 11.82
C ASP A 151 8.21 20.05 13.07
N ILE A 152 8.31 19.24 14.13
CA ILE A 152 7.68 19.51 15.42
C ILE A 152 8.54 20.54 16.17
N GLY A 153 8.26 21.82 15.90
CA GLY A 153 8.76 22.96 16.64
C GLY A 153 7.61 23.83 17.13
N ALA A 154 7.30 23.71 18.42
CA ALA A 154 6.58 24.67 19.26
C ALA A 154 5.15 25.11 18.83
N ALA A 155 4.14 24.55 19.51
CA ALA A 155 2.94 25.31 19.86
C ALA A 155 2.29 24.75 21.14
N ARG A 156 2.62 25.37 22.29
CA ARG A 156 1.74 25.38 23.47
C ARG A 156 0.65 26.42 23.22
N ALA A 157 -0.63 26.04 23.31
CA ALA A 157 -1.65 26.81 24.01
C ALA A 157 -3.01 26.07 24.02
N SER A 158 -3.52 25.90 25.24
CA SER A 158 -4.95 25.88 25.59
C SER A 158 -5.80 24.70 25.10
N GLN A 159 -5.79 23.61 25.88
CA GLN A 159 -6.93 22.69 25.95
C GLN A 159 -7.57 22.81 27.33
N THR A 160 -8.79 23.35 27.34
CA THR A 160 -9.71 23.28 28.48
C THR A 160 -10.05 21.82 28.72
N ALA A 161 -9.89 21.38 29.97
CA ALA A 161 -10.06 20.00 30.40
C ALA A 161 -11.45 19.44 30.06
N ALA A 162 -11.49 18.44 29.19
CA ALA A 162 -12.60 17.52 29.04
C ALA A 162 -12.22 16.19 29.71
N ALA A 163 -13.02 15.82 30.72
CA ALA A 163 -13.04 14.60 31.53
C ALA A 163 -11.89 13.57 31.33
N ALA A 164 -11.01 13.51 32.33
CA ALA A 164 -10.13 12.37 32.56
C ALA A 164 -10.95 11.14 32.98
N GLY A 165 -10.72 9.98 32.34
CA GLY A 165 -11.31 8.74 32.84
C GLY A 165 -11.01 7.44 32.08
N ALA A 166 -11.05 7.41 30.75
CA ALA A 166 -10.88 6.18 29.99
C ALA A 166 -10.04 6.40 28.72
N GLY A 167 -9.17 5.45 28.39
CA GLY A 167 -8.58 5.34 27.06
C GLY A 167 -9.69 5.20 26.00
N PRO A 168 -9.39 5.43 24.70
CA PRO A 168 -10.38 5.28 23.65
C PRO A 168 -10.84 3.82 23.46
N TYR A 169 -10.12 2.87 24.07
CA TYR A 169 -10.39 1.44 24.00
C TYR A 169 -11.08 0.98 25.28
N LEU A 170 -12.12 0.15 25.16
CA LEU A 170 -12.70 -0.56 26.30
C LEU A 170 -11.98 -1.90 26.49
N CYS A 171 -10.67 -1.83 26.77
CA CYS A 171 -9.82 -3.01 26.95
C CYS A 171 -8.88 -2.84 28.15
N PRO A 172 -9.41 -2.65 29.38
CA PRO A 172 -8.57 -2.60 30.57
C PRO A 172 -7.97 -3.99 30.86
N GLU A 173 -6.84 -4.02 31.59
CA GLU A 173 -6.29 -5.27 32.12
C GLU A 173 -7.33 -6.08 32.92
N PRO A 174 -7.27 -7.44 32.92
CA PRO A 174 -6.21 -8.30 32.36
C PRO A 174 -6.58 -8.80 30.96
N ALA A 175 -6.19 -8.06 29.93
CA ALA A 175 -6.47 -8.28 28.51
C ALA A 175 -7.96 -8.44 28.09
N CYS A 176 -8.29 -7.95 26.90
CA CYS A 176 -9.55 -8.24 26.23
C CYS A 176 -9.32 -9.10 24.98
N ASN A 177 -10.40 -9.71 24.52
CA ASN A 177 -10.43 -10.43 23.27
C ASN A 177 -10.93 -9.50 22.16
N ILE A 178 -10.15 -9.39 21.09
CA ILE A 178 -10.56 -8.74 19.84
C ILE A 178 -10.76 -9.80 18.76
N THR A 179 -11.64 -9.50 17.83
CA THR A 179 -11.86 -10.37 16.67
C THR A 179 -11.16 -9.76 15.45
N ILE A 180 -10.34 -10.57 14.79
CA ILE A 180 -9.65 -10.18 13.55
C ILE A 180 -10.05 -11.14 12.42
N ARG A 181 -10.34 -10.59 11.25
CA ARG A 181 -10.61 -11.33 10.02
C ARG A 181 -9.57 -10.95 8.97
N PHE A 182 -9.09 -11.94 8.22
CA PHE A 182 -8.18 -11.73 7.10
C PHE A 182 -8.88 -12.19 5.83
N ASP A 183 -8.98 -11.30 4.84
CA ASP A 183 -9.74 -11.52 3.60
C ASP A 183 -11.14 -12.10 3.87
N ASP A 184 -11.52 -13.16 3.15
CA ASP A 184 -12.76 -13.92 3.33
C ASP A 184 -12.61 -15.07 4.35
N GLY A 185 -11.53 -15.06 5.13
CA GLY A 185 -11.23 -16.07 6.14
C GLY A 185 -12.14 -16.00 7.37
N ALA A 186 -12.10 -17.07 8.18
CA ALA A 186 -12.83 -17.12 9.44
C ALA A 186 -12.31 -16.07 10.43
N ALA A 187 -13.23 -15.57 11.26
CA ALA A 187 -12.91 -14.73 12.40
C ALA A 187 -12.00 -15.47 13.40
N GLN A 188 -10.90 -14.82 13.76
CA GLN A 188 -9.91 -15.29 14.72
C GLN A 188 -9.94 -14.39 15.95
N THR A 189 -9.82 -14.98 17.13
CA THR A 189 -9.73 -14.24 18.39
C THR A 189 -8.28 -14.00 18.74
N PHE A 190 -7.94 -12.76 19.04
CA PHE A 190 -6.62 -12.35 19.53
C PHE A 190 -6.75 -11.71 20.92
N THR A 191 -5.73 -11.93 21.75
CA THR A 191 -5.58 -11.25 23.02
C THR A 191 -4.96 -9.88 22.81
N ALA A 192 -5.58 -8.85 23.39
CA ALA A 192 -5.14 -7.48 23.31
C ALA A 192 -5.21 -6.80 24.69
N TYR A 193 -4.40 -5.78 24.91
CA TYR A 193 -4.42 -5.02 26.17
C TYR A 193 -3.99 -3.56 25.94
N GLU A 194 -4.62 -2.64 26.67
CA GLU A 194 -4.12 -1.27 26.81
C GLU A 194 -3.17 -1.24 28.01
N PRO A 195 -1.92 -0.77 27.88
CA PRO A 195 -0.99 -0.72 28.99
C PRO A 195 -1.48 0.29 30.05
N ASP A 196 -1.21 0.00 31.32
CA ASP A 196 -1.61 0.80 32.49
C ASP A 196 -1.10 2.26 32.49
N GLU A 197 -0.23 2.62 31.55
CA GLU A 197 0.12 3.99 31.23
C GLU A 197 -1.06 4.72 30.58
N ARG A 198 -1.90 5.31 31.44
CA ARG A 198 -3.07 6.09 31.03
C ARG A 198 -2.71 7.12 29.95
N GLY A 199 -3.44 7.07 28.84
CA GLY A 199 -3.37 8.09 27.79
C GLY A 199 -2.34 7.82 26.68
N THR A 200 -1.71 6.63 26.66
CA THR A 200 -0.87 6.20 25.51
C THR A 200 -1.68 6.07 24.22
N GLY A 201 -2.97 5.72 24.32
CA GLY A 201 -3.84 5.51 23.16
C GLY A 201 -3.35 4.36 22.28
N ALA A 202 -2.66 3.37 22.88
CA ALA A 202 -2.12 2.20 22.22
C ALA A 202 -2.80 0.92 22.73
N LEU A 203 -3.28 0.07 21.83
CA LEU A 203 -3.81 -1.26 22.13
C LEU A 203 -2.85 -2.32 21.59
N PHE A 204 -2.15 -3.02 22.48
CA PHE A 204 -1.20 -4.07 22.10
C PHE A 204 -1.92 -5.36 21.75
N ILE A 205 -1.35 -6.12 20.81
CA ILE A 205 -1.80 -7.45 20.38
C ILE A 205 -0.66 -8.43 20.66
N GLU A 206 -0.90 -9.44 21.48
CA GLU A 206 0.17 -10.28 22.05
C GLU A 206 0.85 -11.21 21.03
N ASP A 207 0.06 -11.91 20.21
CA ASP A 207 0.55 -12.96 19.31
C ASP A 207 1.16 -12.40 18.00
N TYR A 208 2.26 -11.67 18.12
CA TYR A 208 2.95 -11.01 17.00
C TYR A 208 3.21 -11.96 15.82
N ALA A 209 3.71 -13.17 16.09
CA ALA A 209 4.08 -14.12 15.04
C ALA A 209 2.87 -14.62 14.25
N VAL A 210 1.75 -14.90 14.94
CA VAL A 210 0.50 -15.32 14.31
C VAL A 210 -0.09 -14.17 13.50
N LEU A 211 -0.14 -12.97 14.08
CA LEU A 211 -0.65 -11.77 13.43
C LEU A 211 0.13 -11.44 12.14
N THR A 212 1.46 -11.41 12.22
CA THR A 212 2.29 -11.02 11.08
C THR A 212 2.35 -12.08 9.98
N ALA A 213 2.28 -13.36 10.32
CA ALA A 213 2.12 -14.42 9.31
C ALA A 213 0.80 -14.30 8.55
N ALA A 214 -0.30 -13.95 9.24
CA ALA A 214 -1.59 -13.70 8.60
C ALA A 214 -1.57 -12.43 7.73
N ILE A 215 -0.94 -11.34 8.22
CA ILE A 215 -0.75 -10.10 7.46
C ILE A 215 0.05 -10.33 6.17
N ASP A 216 1.12 -11.14 6.22
CA ASP A 216 1.99 -11.40 5.07
C ASP A 216 1.25 -12.15 3.94
N ALA A 217 0.22 -12.92 4.28
CA ALA A 217 -0.57 -13.68 3.32
C ALA A 217 -1.85 -12.95 2.85
N ALA A 218 -2.31 -11.93 3.57
CA ALA A 218 -3.62 -11.33 3.36
C ALA A 218 -3.62 -10.09 2.45
N GLN A 219 -4.74 -9.83 1.79
CA GLN A 219 -4.99 -8.53 1.14
C GLN A 219 -5.59 -7.52 2.11
N TRP A 220 -6.53 -7.98 2.93
CA TRP A 220 -7.30 -7.17 3.86
C TRP A 220 -7.27 -7.77 5.26
N MET A 221 -7.24 -6.89 6.26
CA MET A 221 -7.45 -7.21 7.66
C MET A 221 -8.59 -6.35 8.20
N ALA A 222 -9.56 -6.97 8.85
CA ALA A 222 -10.63 -6.30 9.58
C ALA A 222 -10.52 -6.62 11.07
N ILE A 223 -10.64 -5.60 11.92
CA ILE A 223 -10.58 -5.74 13.38
C ILE A 223 -11.89 -5.21 13.97
N ASP A 224 -12.63 -6.07 14.65
CA ASP A 224 -13.81 -5.67 15.42
C ASP A 224 -13.38 -5.24 16.80
N MET A 225 -13.30 -3.93 16.98
CA MET A 225 -12.77 -3.33 18.20
C MET A 225 -13.91 -2.91 19.13
N PRO A 226 -13.93 -3.39 20.39
CA PRO A 226 -14.91 -2.93 21.37
C PRO A 226 -14.59 -1.50 21.81
N THR A 227 -15.57 -0.62 21.66
CA THR A 227 -15.53 0.79 22.08
C THR A 227 -16.72 1.10 22.98
N ALA A 228 -16.71 2.27 23.63
CA ALA A 228 -17.84 2.74 24.42
C ALA A 228 -19.14 2.92 23.61
N ALA A 229 -19.04 3.09 22.29
CA ALA A 229 -20.18 3.23 21.39
C ALA A 229 -20.66 1.89 20.80
N GLY A 230 -20.02 0.77 21.13
CA GLY A 230 -20.25 -0.54 20.53
C GLY A 230 -19.02 -1.05 19.77
N ILE A 231 -19.23 -1.91 18.77
CA ILE A 231 -18.13 -2.44 17.94
C ILE A 231 -17.81 -1.46 16.82
N ARG A 232 -16.54 -1.05 16.75
CA ARG A 232 -15.97 -0.30 15.62
C ARG A 232 -15.17 -1.27 14.76
N GLU A 233 -15.60 -1.50 13.53
CA GLU A 233 -14.80 -2.27 12.56
C GLU A 233 -13.70 -1.37 11.97
N LEU A 234 -12.45 -1.80 12.10
CA LEU A 234 -11.30 -1.17 11.44
C LEU A 234 -10.89 -2.01 10.25
N ARG A 235 -10.80 -1.41 9.07
CA ARG A 235 -10.37 -2.11 7.85
C ARG A 235 -9.01 -1.60 7.39
N LEU A 236 -8.07 -2.50 7.14
CA LEU A 236 -6.71 -2.22 6.70
C LEU A 236 -6.41 -3.04 5.44
N GLU A 237 -5.92 -2.41 4.38
CA GLU A 237 -5.40 -3.13 3.21
C GLU A 237 -3.94 -3.51 3.48
N VAL A 238 -3.73 -4.67 4.09
CA VAL A 238 -2.42 -5.07 4.64
C VAL A 238 -1.45 -5.63 3.60
N ALA A 239 -1.90 -5.83 2.36
CA ALA A 239 -1.04 -6.22 1.24
C ALA A 239 0.19 -5.30 1.11
N GLY A 240 1.29 -5.84 0.58
CA GLY A 240 2.55 -5.09 0.43
C GLY A 240 3.36 -4.98 1.73
N TYR A 241 2.96 -5.67 2.80
CA TYR A 241 3.79 -5.88 3.98
C TYR A 241 5.16 -6.48 3.60
N ALA A 242 6.22 -6.02 4.28
CA ALA A 242 7.59 -6.41 4.00
C ALA A 242 8.34 -6.68 5.31
N ALA A 243 8.20 -7.91 5.83
CA ALA A 243 8.80 -8.36 7.09
C ALA A 243 10.31 -8.09 7.18
N GLN A 244 11.04 -8.22 6.07
CA GLN A 244 12.48 -7.97 5.97
C GLN A 244 12.87 -6.50 6.26
N ARG A 245 11.93 -5.56 6.18
CA ARG A 245 12.16 -4.16 6.56
C ARG A 245 12.08 -3.93 8.07
N LEU A 246 11.46 -4.86 8.81
CA LEU A 246 11.39 -4.87 10.27
C LEU A 246 12.50 -5.72 10.90
N MET A 247 12.93 -6.74 10.18
CA MET A 247 13.95 -7.69 10.61
C MET A 247 15.01 -7.80 9.51
N PRO A 248 15.82 -6.74 9.30
CA PRO A 248 16.91 -6.85 8.35
C PRO A 248 17.88 -7.92 8.83
N ALA A 249 18.41 -8.69 7.88
CA ALA A 249 19.49 -9.62 8.18
C ALA A 249 20.62 -8.87 8.89
N SER A 250 21.14 -9.46 9.96
CA SER A 250 22.32 -8.93 10.66
C SER A 250 23.43 -8.71 9.64
N ALA A 251 24.04 -7.52 9.61
CA ALA A 251 25.21 -7.30 8.79
C ALA A 251 26.31 -8.32 9.20
N PRO A 252 27.02 -8.92 8.24
CA PRO A 252 28.09 -9.87 8.53
C PRO A 252 29.25 -9.24 9.34
#